data_AF-A0A4P8IUN2-F1
#
_entry.id   AF-A0A4P8IUN2-F1
#
_cell.length_a   1.000
_cell.length_b   1.000
_cell.length_c   1.000
_cell.angle_alpha   90.00
_cell.angle_beta   90.00
_cell.angle_gamma   90.00
#
_symmetry.space_group_name_H-M   'P 1'
#
loop_
_entity.id
_entity.type
_entity.pdbx_description
1 polymer ?
#
loop_
_entity_poly.entity_id
_entity_poly.type
_entity_poly.pdbx_seq_one_letter_code
_entity_poly.pdbx_strand_id
1 'polypeptide(L)' 'MNVNMVKTEIEQLEKALNALVHHPQLIRRDYWTSQIESVLERTGLSPQDRKRLQALRDLLGFLTGECTAISP' A
#
# COMPACT_ATOMS: atom_id res chain seq x y z
N MET A 1 19.85 -11.82 -2.51
CA MET A 1 18.97 -10.73 -2.99
C MET A 1 19.68 -9.41 -2.79
N ASN A 2 19.79 -8.58 -3.84
CA ASN A 2 20.51 -7.31 -3.79
C ASN A 2 19.63 -6.27 -3.08
N VAL A 3 20.09 -5.72 -1.96
CA VAL A 3 19.37 -4.72 -1.14
C VAL A 3 18.92 -3.51 -1.97
N ASN A 4 19.66 -3.17 -3.03
CA ASN A 4 19.32 -2.10 -3.95
C ASN A 4 18.07 -2.40 -4.81
N MET A 5 17.83 -3.67 -5.12
CA MET A 5 16.67 -4.09 -5.93
C MET A 5 15.37 -3.97 -5.14
N VAL A 6 15.39 -4.37 -3.86
CA VAL A 6 14.24 -4.26 -2.94
C VAL A 6 13.86 -2.79 -2.73
N LYS A 7 14.87 -1.91 -2.60
CA LYS A 7 14.63 -0.47 -2.47
C LYS A 7 13.94 0.11 -3.71
N THR A 8 14.38 -0.27 -4.92
CA THR A 8 13.76 0.17 -6.17
C THR A 8 12.32 -0.34 -6.31
N GLU A 9 12.05 -1.59 -5.92
CA GLU A 9 10.69 -2.14 -5.91
C GLU A 9 9.77 -1.34 -4.99
N ILE A 10 10.24 -1.00 -3.78
CA ILE A 10 9.47 -0.19 -2.82
C ILE A 10 9.18 1.20 -3.39
N GLU A 11 10.19 1.88 -3.96
CA GLU A 11 10.01 3.22 -4.55
C GLU A 11 9.04 3.21 -5.73
N GLN A 12 8.99 2.14 -6.52
CA GLN A 12 8.03 1.99 -7.62
C GLN A 12 6.61 1.75 -7.11
N LEU A 13 6.46 0.95 -6.05
CA LEU A 13 5.16 0.71 -5.41
C LEU A 13 4.59 1.99 -4.79
N GLU A 14 5.42 2.80 -4.14
CA GLU A 14 5.02 4.10 -3.58
C GLU A 14 4.49 5.04 -4.66
N LYS A 15 5.18 5.14 -5.81
CA LYS A 15 4.75 5.97 -6.95
C LYS A 15 3.43 5.48 -7.53
N ALA A 16 3.29 4.17 -7.73
CA ALA A 16 2.08 3.59 -8.29
C ALA A 16 0.87 3.83 -7.38
N LEU A 17 1.01 3.58 -6.08
CA LEU A 17 -0.06 3.80 -5.10
C LEU A 17 -0.42 5.27 -4.96
N ASN A 18 0.56 6.18 -4.95
CA ASN A 18 0.27 7.60 -4.90
C ASN A 18 -0.52 8.06 -6.13
N ALA A 19 -0.16 7.63 -7.35
CA ALA A 19 -0.92 7.94 -8.55
C ALA A 19 -2.36 7.37 -8.51
N LEU A 20 -2.51 6.18 -7.94
CA LEU A 20 -3.79 5.47 -7.83
C LEU A 20 -4.73 6.13 -6.82
N VAL A 21 -4.23 6.64 -5.69
CA VAL A 21 -5.01 7.41 -4.70
C VAL A 21 -5.66 8.65 -5.33
N HIS A 22 -4.99 9.28 -6.31
CA HIS A 22 -5.53 10.43 -7.04
C HIS A 22 -6.56 10.03 -8.12
N HIS A 23 -6.67 8.73 -8.45
CA HIS A 23 -7.61 8.20 -9.43
C HIS A 23 -8.31 6.94 -8.89
N PRO A 24 -9.19 7.08 -7.88
CA PRO A 24 -9.78 5.97 -7.12
C PRO A 24 -10.53 4.95 -7.98
N GLN A 25 -11.01 5.37 -9.15
CA GLN A 25 -11.74 4.56 -10.14
C GLN A 25 -10.83 3.60 -10.92
N LEU A 26 -9.51 3.77 -10.89
CA LEU A 26 -8.52 2.88 -11.53
C LEU A 26 -7.88 1.89 -10.55
N ILE A 27 -8.21 1.99 -9.25
CA ILE A 27 -7.61 1.14 -8.23
C ILE A 27 -8.26 -0.24 -8.29
N ARG A 28 -7.56 -1.22 -8.86
CA ARG A 28 -7.84 -2.64 -8.58
C ARG A 28 -7.40 -2.94 -7.15
N ARG A 29 -8.22 -2.53 -6.20
CA ARG A 29 -7.88 -2.55 -4.78
C ARG A 29 -7.51 -3.95 -4.31
N ASP A 30 -8.31 -4.95 -4.64
CA ASP A 30 -8.06 -6.34 -4.24
C ASP A 30 -6.70 -6.83 -4.74
N TYR A 31 -6.32 -6.42 -5.96
CA TYR A 31 -5.00 -6.71 -6.51
C TYR A 31 -3.89 -6.09 -5.65
N TRP A 32 -3.98 -4.80 -5.31
CA TRP A 32 -2.96 -4.12 -4.51
C TRP A 32 -2.91 -4.60 -3.06
N THR A 33 -4.06 -4.93 -2.48
CA THR A 33 -4.14 -5.56 -1.16
C THR A 33 -3.42 -6.90 -1.16
N SER A 34 -3.69 -7.79 -2.12
CA SER A 34 -2.99 -9.08 -2.23
C SER A 34 -1.48 -8.93 -2.47
N GLN A 35 -1.04 -7.91 -3.23
CA GLN A 35 0.40 -7.64 -3.41
C GLN A 35 1.06 -7.23 -2.08
N ILE A 36 0.43 -6.36 -1.29
CA ILE A 36 0.97 -5.91 0.00
C ILE A 36 1.02 -7.06 1.00
N GLU A 37 -0.01 -7.90 1.06
CA GLU A 37 -0.06 -9.08 1.94
C GLU A 37 1.04 -10.08 1.58
N SER A 38 1.25 -10.36 0.29
CA SER A 38 2.34 -11.22 -0.18
C SER A 38 3.73 -10.70 0.22
N VAL A 39 3.92 -9.38 0.28
CA VAL A 39 5.18 -8.79 0.75
C VAL A 39 5.31 -8.89 2.28
N LEU A 40 4.22 -8.67 3.03
CA LEU A 40 4.21 -8.77 4.50
C LEU A 40 4.56 -10.17 5.01
N GLU A 41 4.20 -11.21 4.25
CA GLU A 41 4.54 -12.61 4.54
C GLU A 41 6.04 -12.92 4.39
N ARG A 42 6.82 -12.05 3.71
CA ARG A 42 8.25 -12.27 3.50
C ARG A 42 9.05 -12.11 4.79
N THR A 43 9.95 -13.05 5.03
CA THR A 43 10.97 -12.97 6.08
C THR A 43 12.05 -11.95 5.71
N GLY A 44 12.54 -11.18 6.69
CA GLY A 44 13.64 -10.22 6.48
C GLY A 44 13.21 -8.76 6.27
N LEU A 45 11.92 -8.45 6.38
CA LEU A 45 11.46 -7.06 6.44
C LEU A 45 11.91 -6.39 7.74
N SER A 46 12.40 -5.15 7.64
CA SER A 46 12.64 -4.36 8.83
C SER A 46 11.31 -4.02 9.52
N PRO A 47 11.32 -3.73 10.85
CA PRO A 47 10.14 -3.25 11.55
C PRO A 47 9.55 -1.97 10.93
N GLN A 48 10.39 -1.13 10.32
CA GLN A 48 9.96 0.10 9.65
C GLN A 48 9.24 -0.20 8.34
N ASP A 49 9.75 -1.13 7.54
CA ASP A 49 9.13 -1.51 6.27
C ASP A 49 7.79 -2.21 6.49
N ARG A 50 7.69 -3.06 7.53
CA ARG A 50 6.40 -3.61 7.96
C ARG A 50 5.39 -2.51 8.30
N LYS A 51 5.79 -1.48 9.06
CA LYS A 51 4.91 -0.34 9.38
C LYS A 51 4.46 0.41 8.13
N ARG A 52 5.35 0.64 7.16
CA ARG A 52 5.01 1.29 5.88
C ARG A 52 4.00 0.48 5.08
N LEU A 53 4.22 -0.82 4.94
CA LEU A 53 3.32 -1.74 4.23
C LEU A 53 1.94 -1.80 4.91
N GLN A 54 1.91 -1.82 6.25
CA GLN A 54 0.67 -1.78 7.01
C GLN A 54 -0.11 -0.47 6.75
N ALA A 55 0.56 0.68 6.80
CA ALA A 55 -0.05 1.98 6.52
C ALA A 55 -0.59 2.07 5.08
N LEU A 56 0.09 1.48 4.10
CA LEU A 56 -0.41 1.42 2.72
C LEU A 56 -1.66 0.53 2.59
N ARG A 57 -1.71 -0.60 3.31
CA ARG A 57 -2.91 -1.45 3.35
C ARG A 57 -4.08 -0.72 4.01
N ASP A 58 -3.82 0.00 5.09
CA ASP A 58 -4.85 0.77 5.80
C ASP A 58 -5.35 1.92 4.92
N LEU A 59 -4.47 2.61 4.18
CA LEU A 59 -4.84 3.64 3.20
C LEU A 59 -5.76 3.07 2.10
N LEU A 60 -5.43 1.91 1.57
CA LEU A 60 -6.32 1.20 0.64
C LEU A 60 -7.66 0.92 1.29
N GLY A 61 -7.69 0.52 2.56
CA GLY A 61 -8.87 0.29 3.40
C GLY A 61 -9.75 1.51 3.61
N PHE A 62 -9.16 2.68 3.92
CA PHE A 62 -9.87 3.95 4.07
C PHE A 62 -10.60 4.36 2.79
N LEU A 63 -10.07 4.00 1.61
CA LEU A 63 -10.76 4.25 0.34
C LEU A 63 -12.08 3.46 0.17
N THR A 64 -12.40 2.47 1.02
CA THR A 64 -13.75 1.84 1.07
C THR A 64 -14.65 2.32 2.21
N GLY A 65 -14.10 2.98 3.22
CA GLY A 65 -14.79 3.18 4.50
C GLY A 65 -14.91 4.65 4.85
N GLU A 66 -16.07 5.21 4.53
CA GLU A 66 -16.72 6.31 5.26
C GLU A 66 -16.14 7.72 5.07
N CYS A 67 -16.51 8.34 3.94
CA CYS A 67 -17.22 9.62 4.08
C CYS A 67 -18.57 9.36 4.76
N THR A 68 -18.58 8.95 6.03
CA THR A 68 -19.69 9.35 6.89
C THR A 68 -19.52 10.83 7.03
N ALA A 69 -20.38 11.56 6.33
CA ALA A 69 -20.56 12.98 6.52
C ALA A 69 -20.48 13.27 8.02
N ILE A 70 -19.53 14.12 8.40
CA ILE A 70 -19.65 14.85 9.64
C ILE A 70 -20.88 15.74 9.41
N SER A 71 -22.06 15.22 9.75
CA SER A 71 -23.25 16.05 9.87
C SER A 71 -23.04 16.99 11.07
N PRO A 72 -23.47 18.27 10.94
CA PRO A 72 -23.09 19.37 11.81
C PRO A 72 -23.52 19.21 13.27
#